data_AF-A0A7S1Q7P6-F1
#
_entry.id   AF-A0A7S1Q7P6-F1
#
_cell.length_a   1.000
_cell.length_b   1.000
_cell.length_c   1.000
_cell.angle_alpha   90.00
_cell.angle_beta   90.00
_cell.angle_gamma   90.00
#
_symmetry.space_group_name_H-M   'P 1'
#
loop_
_entity.id
_entity.type
_entity.pdbx_description
1 polymer ?
#
loop_
_entity_poly.entity_id
_entity_poly.type
_entity_poly.pdbx_seq_one_letter_code
_entity_poly.pdbx_strand_id
1 'polypeptide(L)'
;FLAECVDDLRRGWRAHHSELFVRTGLPEVEIPKLAAALGGAEVFATTQYAPHEEMVNRAIDETLLRGRGRPASENEVGGLRSVWNSTLYHIDDLPTPPEAMR
;
A
#
# COMPACT_ATOMS: atom_id res chain seq x y z
N PHE A 1 -7.67 -21.30 -3.98
CA PHE A 1 -6.79 -20.61 -3.01
C PHE A 1 -7.00 -19.10 -2.96
N LEU A 2 -6.47 -18.27 -3.88
CA LEU A 2 -6.55 -16.79 -3.73
C LEU A 2 -7.97 -16.24 -3.54
N ALA A 3 -8.93 -16.71 -4.36
CA ALA A 3 -10.32 -16.29 -4.22
C ALA A 3 -10.92 -16.68 -2.85
N GLU A 4 -10.56 -17.86 -2.34
CA GLU A 4 -10.99 -18.33 -1.01
C GLU A 4 -10.35 -17.48 0.10
N CYS A 5 -9.08 -17.11 -0.03
CA CYS A 5 -8.40 -16.22 0.92
C CYS A 5 -9.03 -14.81 0.94
N VAL A 6 -9.39 -14.27 -0.23
CA VAL A 6 -10.06 -12.96 -0.34
C VAL A 6 -11.46 -13.02 0.28
N ASP A 7 -12.20 -14.10 0.03
CA ASP A 7 -13.53 -14.31 0.62
C ASP A 7 -13.45 -14.49 2.14
N ASP A 8 -12.46 -15.24 2.64
CA ASP A 8 -12.23 -15.40 4.06
C ASP A 8 -11.83 -14.09 4.76
N LEU A 9 -10.92 -13.32 4.14
CA LEU A 9 -10.55 -12.00 4.63
C LEU A 9 -11.79 -11.10 4.72
N ARG A 10 -12.63 -11.08 3.68
CA ARG A 10 -13.86 -10.28 3.67
C ARG A 10 -14.80 -10.67 4.82
N ARG A 11 -14.97 -11.97 5.10
CA ARG A 11 -15.76 -12.44 6.26
C ARG A 11 -15.18 -11.92 7.57
N GLY A 12 -13.86 -11.99 7.74
CA GLY A 12 -13.16 -11.46 8.91
C GLY A 12 -13.43 -9.97 9.13
N TRP A 13 -13.30 -9.14 8.09
CA TRP A 13 -13.60 -7.70 8.18
C TRP A 13 -15.04 -7.41 8.59
N ARG A 14 -16.01 -8.17 8.06
CA ARG A 14 -17.44 -8.03 8.41
C ARG A 14 -17.73 -8.43 9.85
N ALA A 15 -17.05 -9.44 10.37
CA ALA A 15 -17.15 -9.82 11.79
C ALA A 15 -16.69 -8.70 12.73
N HIS A 16 -15.83 -7.80 12.24
CA HIS A 16 -15.36 -6.60 12.95
C HIS A 16 -16.06 -5.31 12.51
N HIS A 17 -17.28 -5.40 11.98
CA HIS A 17 -18.10 -4.24 11.56
C HIS A 17 -17.46 -3.37 10.47
N SER A 18 -16.64 -3.97 9.60
CA SER A 18 -16.02 -3.33 8.45
C SER A 18 -16.30 -4.10 7.17
N GLU A 19 -15.70 -3.71 6.05
CA GLU A 19 -15.92 -4.33 4.74
C GLU A 19 -14.63 -4.36 3.91
N LEU A 20 -14.46 -5.41 3.11
CA LEU A 20 -13.41 -5.51 2.10
C LEU A 20 -13.99 -5.20 0.72
N PHE A 21 -13.59 -4.06 0.14
CA PHE A 21 -13.96 -3.69 -1.22
C PHE A 21 -13.03 -4.37 -2.22
N VAL A 22 -13.57 -5.27 -3.04
CA VAL A 22 -12.83 -5.96 -4.10
C VAL A 22 -13.11 -5.29 -5.44
N ARG A 23 -12.05 -4.91 -6.15
CA ARG A 23 -12.11 -4.34 -7.50
C ARG A 23 -11.12 -5.07 -8.42
N THR A 24 -11.43 -5.07 -9.71
CA THR A 24 -10.57 -5.60 -10.76
C THR A 24 -10.11 -4.45 -11.65
N GLY A 25 -8.79 -4.25 -11.76
CA GLY A 25 -8.20 -3.15 -12.52
C GLY A 25 -6.76 -2.92 -12.11
N LEU A 26 -6.17 -1.85 -12.64
CA LEU A 26 -4.82 -1.41 -12.28
C LEU A 26 -4.86 -0.72 -10.90
N PRO A 27 -4.05 -1.15 -9.92
CA PRO A 27 -4.00 -0.52 -8.59
C PRO A 27 -3.73 0.99 -8.65
N GLU A 28 -2.83 1.42 -9.51
CA GLU A 28 -2.46 2.82 -9.77
C GLU A 28 -3.59 3.66 -10.39
N VAL A 29 -4.69 3.04 -10.82
CA VAL A 29 -5.90 3.72 -11.29
C VAL A 29 -7.02 3.63 -10.26
N GLU A 30 -7.30 2.43 -9.77
CA GLU A 30 -8.46 2.18 -8.90
C GLU A 30 -8.25 2.72 -7.47
N ILE A 31 -7.05 2.63 -6.91
CA ILE A 31 -6.76 3.13 -5.56
C ILE A 31 -6.84 4.67 -5.50
N PRO A 32 -6.19 5.44 -6.40
CA PRO A 32 -6.31 6.90 -6.37
C PRO A 32 -7.73 7.39 -6.64
N LYS A 33 -8.48 6.72 -7.52
CA LYS A 33 -9.89 7.00 -7.76
C LYS A 33 -10.74 6.83 -6.50
N LEU A 34 -10.51 5.76 -5.74
CA LEU A 34 -11.20 5.52 -4.47
C LEU A 34 -10.80 6.54 -3.41
N ALA A 35 -9.50 6.84 -3.27
CA ALA A 35 -9.02 7.84 -2.34
C ALA A 35 -9.63 9.23 -2.61
N ALA A 36 -9.74 9.62 -3.89
CA ALA A 36 -10.39 10.86 -4.29
C ALA A 36 -11.89 10.87 -3.97
N ALA A 37 -12.60 9.78 -4.26
CA ALA A 37 -14.03 9.64 -3.94
C ALA A 37 -14.32 9.70 -2.42
N LEU A 38 -13.34 9.36 -1.59
CA LEU A 38 -13.40 9.43 -0.13
C LEU A 38 -12.84 10.75 0.45
N GLY A 39 -12.67 11.78 -0.38
CA GLY A 39 -12.21 13.11 0.08
C GLY A 39 -10.70 13.22 0.28
N GLY A 40 -9.91 12.43 -0.46
CA GLY A 40 -8.45 12.41 -0.34
C GLY A 40 -7.96 11.57 0.82
N ALA A 41 -8.58 10.41 1.04
CA ALA A 41 -8.18 9.48 2.10
C ALA A 41 -6.70 9.09 2.01
N GLU A 42 -6.07 8.89 3.16
CA GLU A 42 -4.70 8.38 3.24
C GLU A 42 -4.68 6.89 2.89
N VAL A 43 -3.69 6.45 2.12
CA VAL A 43 -3.58 5.07 1.66
C VAL A 43 -2.47 4.38 2.41
N PHE A 44 -2.77 3.21 2.98
CA PHE A 44 -1.81 2.37 3.67
C PHE A 44 -1.66 1.04 2.92
N ALA A 45 -0.42 0.56 2.80
CA ALA A 45 -0.10 -0.74 2.23
C ALA A 45 1.03 -1.41 3.01
N THR A 46 1.20 -2.71 2.81
CA THR A 46 2.35 -3.45 3.31
C THR A 46 3.54 -3.27 2.37
N THR A 47 4.75 -3.09 2.91
CA THR A 47 5.96 -2.99 2.10
C THR A 47 6.18 -4.27 1.30
N GLN A 48 6.38 -4.12 -0.01
CA GLN A 48 6.73 -5.20 -0.93
C GLN A 48 8.09 -4.89 -1.55
N TYR A 49 8.94 -5.91 -1.71
CA TYR A 49 10.34 -5.74 -2.14
C TYR A 49 10.60 -6.13 -3.59
N ALA A 50 9.69 -6.91 -4.20
CA ALA A 50 9.90 -7.34 -5.57
C ALA A 50 9.78 -6.14 -6.54
N PRO A 51 10.64 -6.04 -7.58
CA PRO A 51 10.76 -4.82 -8.39
C PRO A 51 9.45 -4.40 -9.07
N HIS A 52 8.59 -5.36 -9.41
CA HIS A 52 7.30 -5.11 -10.03
C HIS A 52 6.34 -4.42 -9.04
N GLU A 53 6.26 -4.92 -7.81
CA GLU A 53 5.44 -4.39 -6.73
C GLU A 53 5.91 -2.99 -6.31
N GLU A 54 7.22 -2.76 -6.24
CA GLU A 54 7.79 -1.44 -5.98
C GLU A 54 7.38 -0.42 -7.07
N MET A 55 7.43 -0.82 -8.35
CA MET A 55 7.00 0.01 -9.47
C MET A 55 5.52 0.39 -9.38
N VAL A 56 4.65 -0.57 -9.01
CA VAL A 56 3.21 -0.32 -8.84
C VAL A 56 2.97 0.64 -7.66
N ASN A 57 3.61 0.42 -6.52
CA ASN A 57 3.50 1.31 -5.35
C ASN A 57 3.94 2.74 -5.67
N ARG A 58 5.04 2.90 -6.42
CA ARG A 58 5.48 4.21 -6.90
C ARG A 58 4.45 4.87 -7.83
N ALA A 59 3.87 4.12 -8.76
CA ALA A 59 2.84 4.64 -9.67
C ALA A 59 1.55 5.07 -8.93
N ILE A 60 1.15 4.33 -7.89
CA ILE A 60 0.06 4.72 -6.99
C ILE A 60 0.39 6.04 -6.31
N ASP A 61 1.57 6.14 -5.71
CA ASP A 61 1.98 7.30 -4.94
C ASP A 61 2.07 8.57 -5.81
N GLU A 62 2.69 8.48 -6.99
CA GLU A 62 2.73 9.57 -7.97
C GLU A 62 1.33 10.06 -8.35
N THR A 63 0.39 9.13 -8.58
CA THR A 63 -0.98 9.47 -8.97
C THR A 63 -1.75 10.13 -7.83
N LEU A 64 -1.56 9.66 -6.59
CA LEU A 64 -2.14 10.27 -5.40
C LEU A 64 -1.61 11.69 -5.16
N LEU A 65 -0.31 11.92 -5.35
CA LEU A 65 0.32 13.23 -5.19
C LEU A 65 -0.16 14.23 -6.24
N ARG A 66 -0.21 13.81 -7.52
CA ARG A 66 -0.78 14.62 -8.61
C ARG A 66 -2.23 15.00 -8.33
N GLY A 67 -3.05 14.06 -7.86
CA GLY A 67 -4.45 14.32 -7.50
C GLY A 67 -4.63 15.33 -6.36
N ARG A 68 -3.62 15.50 -5.50
CA ARG A 68 -3.61 16.47 -4.39
C ARG A 68 -2.97 17.81 -4.75
N GLY A 69 -2.47 17.97 -5.98
CA GLY A 69 -1.79 19.19 -6.41
C GLY A 69 -0.45 19.44 -5.70
N ARG A 70 0.18 18.41 -5.13
CA ARG A 70 1.50 18.51 -4.50
C ARG A 70 2.59 17.93 -5.38
N PRO A 71 3.78 18.56 -5.45
CA PRO A 71 4.95 17.94 -6.07
C PRO A 71 5.37 16.72 -5.26
N ALA A 72 5.82 15.66 -5.94
CA ALA A 72 6.49 14.54 -5.29
C ALA A 72 7.84 15.04 -4.75
N SER A 73 7.89 15.36 -3.45
CA SER A 73 9.15 15.64 -2.75
C SER A 73 9.62 14.37 -2.07
N GLU A 74 10.92 14.08 -2.18
CA GLU A 74 11.58 12.90 -1.59
C GLU A 74 11.41 12.78 -0.06
N ASN A 75 11.01 13.86 0.62
CA ASN A 75 10.89 13.91 2.09
C ASN A 75 9.46 14.19 2.61
N GLU A 76 8.46 14.37 1.74
CA GLU A 76 7.07 14.48 2.18
C GLU A 76 6.44 13.09 2.16
N VAL A 77 5.66 12.78 3.20
CA VAL A 77 4.91 11.53 3.25
C VAL A 77 3.95 11.52 2.05
N GLY A 78 4.30 10.69 1.07
CA GLY A 78 3.53 10.42 -0.13
C GLY A 78 2.10 9.99 0.19
N GLY A 79 1.22 10.08 -0.80
CA GLY A 79 -0.17 9.64 -0.64
C GLY A 79 -0.32 8.17 -0.24
N LEU A 80 0.73 7.36 -0.43
CA LEU A 80 0.85 5.98 0.01
C LEU A 80 1.87 5.82 1.15
N ARG A 81 1.42 5.32 2.31
CA ARG A 81 2.29 4.88 3.41
C ARG A 81 2.47 3.37 3.39
N SER A 82 3.72 2.93 3.30
CA SER A 82 4.07 1.51 3.38
C SER A 82 4.51 1.13 4.79
N VAL A 83 4.06 -0.04 5.27
CA VAL A 83 4.39 -0.59 6.60
C VAL A 83 5.06 -1.95 6.46
N TRP A 84 6.19 -2.14 7.14
CA TRP A 84 6.90 -3.41 7.14
C TRP A 84 6.21 -4.44 8.05
N ASN A 85 5.79 -5.59 7.51
CA ASN A 85 5.11 -6.62 8.30
C ASN A 85 5.35 -8.07 7.84
N SER A 86 6.22 -8.29 6.86
CA SER A 86 6.33 -9.56 6.15
C SER A 86 7.37 -10.52 6.74
N THR A 87 8.20 -10.06 7.66
CA THR A 87 9.27 -10.84 8.29
C THR A 87 9.05 -11.00 9.79
N LEU A 88 9.62 -12.06 10.37
CA LEU A 88 9.53 -12.34 11.81
C LEU A 88 10.18 -11.26 12.68
N TYR A 89 11.30 -10.69 12.22
CA TYR A 89 11.97 -9.55 12.83
C TYR A 89 11.68 -8.29 12.01
N HIS A 90 11.48 -7.15 12.65
CA HIS A 90 11.38 -5.89 11.92
C HIS A 90 12.73 -5.60 11.22
N ILE A 91 12.70 -4.97 10.04
CA ILE A 91 13.92 -4.64 9.31
C ILE A 91 14.85 -3.72 10.12
N ASP A 92 14.26 -2.80 10.89
CA ASP A 92 15.00 -1.88 11.76
C ASP A 92 15.58 -2.56 13.02
N ASP A 93 15.13 -3.78 13.33
CA ASP A 93 15.63 -4.56 14.47
C ASP A 93 16.82 -5.46 14.09
N LEU A 94 17.24 -5.45 12.81
CA LEU A 94 18.37 -6.24 12.36
C LEU A 94 19.68 -5.69 12.95
N PRO A 95 20.57 -6.55 13.51
CA PRO A 95 21.85 -6.11 14.08
C PRO A 95 22.77 -5.38 13.10
N THR A 96 22.63 -5.69 11.81
CA THR A 96 23.31 -5.01 10.70
C THR A 96 22.23 -4.62 9.69
N PRO A 97 22.09 -3.32 9.35
CA PRO A 97 21.14 -2.88 8.35
C PRO A 97 21.45 -3.47 6.97
N PRO A 98 20.44 -3.81 6.14
CA PRO A 98 20.66 -4.38 4.80
C PRO A 98 21.57 -3.53 3.89
N GLU A 99 21.53 -2.20 4.04
CA GLU A 99 22.35 -1.26 3.28
C GLU A 99 23.83 -1.40 3.59
N ALA A 100 24.16 -1.86 4.80
CA ALA A 100 25.52 -2.07 5.28
C ALA A 100 26.09 -3.46 4.92
N MET A 101 25.29 -4.34 4.30
CA MET A 101 25.68 -5.71 3.92
C MET A 101 26.23 -5.83 2.49
N ARG A 102 26.61 -4.72 1.85
CA ARG A 102 27.14 -4.67 0.47
C ARG A 102 28.64 -4.92 0.38
#